data_AF-A0A957CNB9-F1
#
_entry.id   AF-A0A957CNB9-F1
#
_cell.length_a   1.000
_cell.length_b   1.000
_cell.length_c   1.000
_cell.angle_alpha   90.00
_cell.angle_beta   90.00
_cell.angle_gamma   90.00
#
_symmetry.space_group_name_H-M   'P 1'
#
loop_
_entity.id
_entity.type
_entity.pdbx_description
1 polymer ?
#
loop_
_entity_poly.entity_id
_entity_poly.type
_entity_poly.pdbx_seq_one_letter_code
_entity_poly.pdbx_strand_id
1 'polypeptide(L)'
;MSNQAITRDEFEKRIVKLLLRSGLTDFPKNVKDQYVLLKSAMLVLRPKAGEMTEKEVNEGLRVWVDNVGQIEAIDHVTLRRALVDTGFLSRSDNGAVYQVSPSGPRLWQFETAVDQV
;
A
#
# COMPACT_ATOMS: atom_id res chain seq x y z
N MET A 1 5.33 3.61 -23.66
CA MET A 1 3.91 3.37 -23.31
C MET A 1 3.57 4.33 -22.19
N SER A 2 2.68 5.29 -22.42
CA SER A 2 2.26 6.24 -21.38
C SER A 2 1.41 5.46 -20.37
N ASN A 3 1.96 5.13 -19.22
CA ASN A 3 1.19 4.40 -18.22
C ASN A 3 0.17 5.37 -17.61
N GLN A 4 -1.08 5.27 -18.05
CA GLN A 4 -2.17 6.12 -17.57
C GLN A 4 -2.36 5.87 -16.07
N ALA A 5 -2.49 6.96 -15.30
CA ALA A 5 -2.69 6.88 -13.86
C ALA A 5 -3.99 6.13 -13.51
N ILE A 6 -3.96 5.38 -12.42
CA ILE A 6 -5.15 4.73 -11.84
C ILE A 6 -6.04 5.82 -11.26
N THR A 7 -7.27 5.91 -11.74
CA THR A 7 -8.24 6.90 -11.26
C THR A 7 -8.83 6.52 -9.91
N ARG A 8 -9.45 7.48 -9.21
CA ARG A 8 -10.18 7.20 -7.96
C ARG A 8 -11.24 6.11 -8.14
N ASP A 9 -12.09 6.25 -9.16
CA ASP A 9 -13.14 5.28 -9.46
C ASP A 9 -12.59 3.88 -9.76
N GLU A 10 -11.47 3.79 -10.49
CA GLU A 10 -10.83 2.51 -10.76
C GLU A 10 -10.25 1.89 -9.48
N PHE A 11 -9.60 2.71 -8.66
CA PHE A 11 -9.05 2.29 -7.37
C PHE A 11 -10.14 1.72 -6.45
N GLU A 12 -11.23 2.46 -6.23
CA GLU A 12 -12.35 2.04 -5.37
C GLU A 12 -12.98 0.74 -5.88
N LYS A 13 -13.26 0.63 -7.18
CA LYS A 13 -13.83 -0.60 -7.77
C LYS A 13 -12.91 -1.80 -7.57
N ARG A 14 -11.60 -1.62 -7.77
CA ARG A 14 -10.62 -2.70 -7.63
C ARG A 14 -10.43 -3.10 -6.18
N ILE A 15 -10.27 -2.15 -5.26
CA ILE A 15 -10.05 -2.48 -3.84
C ILE A 15 -11.28 -3.14 -3.24
N VAL A 16 -12.50 -2.65 -3.54
CA VAL A 16 -13.74 -3.32 -3.11
C VAL A 16 -13.82 -4.74 -3.67
N LYS A 17 -13.50 -4.95 -4.95
CA LYS A 17 -13.49 -6.30 -5.54
C LYS A 17 -12.45 -7.23 -4.89
N LEU A 18 -11.29 -6.71 -4.53
CA LEU A 18 -10.22 -7.46 -3.87
C LEU A 18 -10.62 -7.86 -2.44
N LEU A 19 -11.26 -6.95 -1.70
CA LEU A 19 -11.63 -7.16 -0.30
C LEU A 19 -12.94 -7.95 -0.12
N LEU A 20 -13.91 -7.82 -1.04
CA LEU A 20 -15.20 -8.53 -0.96
C LEU A 20 -15.16 -9.95 -1.52
N ARG A 21 -14.14 -10.31 -2.32
CA ARG A 21 -13.90 -11.73 -2.62
C ARG A 21 -13.33 -12.36 -1.36
N SER A 22 -14.09 -13.27 -0.76
CA SER A 22 -13.95 -13.91 0.57
C SER A 22 -12.62 -14.64 0.85
N GLY A 23 -11.48 -14.02 0.58
CA GLY A 23 -10.17 -14.61 0.76
C GLY A 23 -9.22 -14.17 -0.35
N LEU A 24 -8.67 -12.97 -0.22
CA LEU A 24 -7.28 -12.82 -0.63
C LEU A 24 -6.51 -13.82 0.25
N THR A 25 -6.10 -14.95 -0.32
CA THR A 25 -5.28 -15.93 0.39
C THR A 25 -3.80 -15.61 0.29
N ASP A 26 -3.42 -14.75 -0.67
CA ASP A 26 -2.07 -14.31 -0.97
C ASP A 26 -2.12 -12.97 -1.75
N PHE A 27 -0.96 -12.37 -2.05
CA PHE A 27 -0.87 -11.18 -2.90
C PHE A 27 -1.56 -11.40 -4.25
N PRO A 28 -2.26 -10.39 -4.79
CA PRO A 28 -2.84 -10.47 -6.12
C PRO A 28 -1.77 -10.86 -7.15
N LYS A 29 -2.04 -11.79 -8.07
CA LYS A 29 -1.07 -12.10 -9.15
C LYS A 29 -0.98 -10.99 -10.20
N ASN A 30 -2.03 -10.17 -10.30
CA ASN A 30 -2.05 -9.02 -11.19
C ASN A 30 -1.30 -7.85 -10.56
N VAL A 31 -0.24 -7.37 -11.21
CA VAL A 31 0.61 -6.27 -10.72
C VAL A 31 -0.19 -4.99 -10.45
N LYS A 32 -1.20 -4.67 -11.27
CA LYS A 32 -2.03 -3.48 -11.04
C LYS A 32 -2.86 -3.61 -9.76
N ASP A 33 -3.42 -4.79 -9.52
CA ASP A 33 -4.18 -5.07 -8.29
C ASP A 33 -3.27 -5.14 -7.05
N GLN A 34 -2.02 -5.61 -7.18
CA GLN A 34 -1.02 -5.48 -6.11
C GLN A 34 -0.78 -4.02 -5.75
N TYR A 35 -0.60 -3.16 -6.75
CA TYR A 35 -0.38 -1.73 -6.52
C TYR A 35 -1.61 -1.06 -5.88
N VAL A 36 -2.83 -1.47 -6.25
CA VAL A 36 -4.06 -1.01 -5.60
C VAL A 36 -4.09 -1.44 -4.13
N LEU A 37 -3.75 -2.69 -3.82
CA LEU A 37 -3.67 -3.19 -2.44
C LEU A 37 -2.61 -2.45 -1.62
N LEU A 38 -1.41 -2.29 -2.16
CA LEU A 38 -0.31 -1.58 -1.50
C LEU A 38 -0.64 -0.10 -1.30
N LYS A 39 -1.30 0.55 -2.27
CA LYS A 39 -1.75 1.93 -2.13
C LYS A 39 -2.75 2.07 -0.98
N SER A 40 -3.69 1.14 -0.79
CA SER A 40 -4.63 1.21 0.33
C SER A 40 -3.93 1.04 1.69
N ALA A 41 -2.91 0.18 1.79
CA ALA A 41 -2.10 0.06 2.99
C ALA A 41 -1.28 1.32 3.28
N MET A 42 -0.71 1.95 2.25
CA MET A 42 0.01 3.21 2.38
C MET A 42 -0.89 4.36 2.85
N LEU A 43 -2.18 4.39 2.47
CA LEU A 43 -3.11 5.43 2.93
C LEU A 43 -3.32 5.41 4.45
N VAL A 44 -3.26 4.24 5.10
CA VAL A 44 -3.33 4.13 6.57
C VAL A 44 -2.12 4.77 7.27
N LEU A 45 -0.97 4.83 6.60
CA LEU A 45 0.23 5.46 7.13
C LEU A 45 0.24 6.98 6.93
N ARG A 46 -0.55 7.50 5.99
CA ARG A 46 -0.56 8.92 5.60
C ARG A 46 -0.85 9.92 6.72
N PRO A 47 -1.73 9.65 7.71
CA PRO A 47 -1.97 10.56 8.82
C PRO A 47 -0.70 10.86 9.63
N LYS A 48 0.31 9.97 9.60
CA LYS A 48 1.64 10.23 10.14
C LYS A 48 2.44 11.04 9.11
N ALA A 49 2.22 12.34 9.08
CA ALA A 49 2.97 13.25 8.22
C ALA A 49 4.42 13.37 8.73
N GLY A 50 5.34 12.57 8.17
CA GLY A 50 6.77 12.70 8.46
C GLY A 50 7.56 11.40 8.41
N GLU A 51 8.75 11.46 9.01
CA GLU A 51 9.60 10.30 9.29
C GLU A 51 8.92 9.40 10.32
N MET A 52 8.86 8.11 10.02
CA MET A 52 8.31 7.08 10.90
C MET A 52 9.40 6.09 11.27
N THR A 53 9.39 5.62 12.51
CA THR A 53 10.17 4.46 12.92
C THR A 53 9.58 3.18 12.30
N GLU A 54 10.40 2.12 12.25
CA GLU A 54 9.90 0.78 11.86
C GLU A 54 8.70 0.35 12.71
N LYS A 55 8.73 0.65 14.02
CA LYS A 55 7.64 0.33 14.94
C LYS A 55 6.33 1.01 14.53
N GLU A 56 6.39 2.31 14.24
CA GLU A 56 5.20 3.08 13.85
C GLU A 56 4.60 2.64 12.52
N VAL A 57 5.45 2.23 11.56
CA VAL A 57 5.01 1.62 10.30
C VAL A 57 4.36 0.27 10.56
N ASN A 58 5.01 -0.59 11.33
CA ASN A 58 4.51 -1.93 11.65
C ASN A 58 3.15 -1.85 12.37
N GLU A 59 2.97 -0.92 13.30
CA GLU A 59 1.68 -0.70 13.99
C GLU A 59 0.57 -0.27 13.02
N GLY A 60 0.84 0.70 12.14
CA GLY A 60 -0.15 1.14 11.15
C GLY A 60 -0.53 0.02 10.16
N LEU A 61 0.46 -0.78 9.74
CA LEU A 61 0.23 -1.91 8.84
C LEU A 61 -0.50 -3.07 9.53
N ARG A 62 -0.28 -3.31 10.82
CA ARG A 62 -1.08 -4.29 11.59
C ARG A 62 -2.55 -3.89 11.61
N VAL A 63 -2.85 -2.62 11.90
CA VAL A 63 -4.22 -2.11 11.86
C VAL A 63 -4.85 -2.33 10.49
N TRP A 64 -4.10 -2.09 9.40
CA TRP A 64 -4.60 -2.38 8.06
C TRP A 64 -4.88 -3.88 7.85
N VAL A 65 -3.96 -4.77 8.24
CA VAL A 65 -4.12 -6.23 8.12
C VAL A 65 -5.34 -6.71 8.92
N ASP A 66 -5.49 -6.23 10.15
CA ASP A 66 -6.60 -6.60 11.05
C ASP A 66 -7.95 -6.14 10.50
N ASN A 67 -8.01 -4.97 9.84
CA ASN A 67 -9.23 -4.44 9.23
C ASN A 67 -9.58 -5.09 7.88
N VAL A 68 -8.56 -5.47 7.11
CA VAL A 68 -8.72 -6.21 5.84
C VAL A 68 -8.97 -7.71 6.08
N GLY A 69 -8.72 -8.16 7.31
CA GLY A 69 -9.60 -9.09 8.01
C GLY A 69 -9.35 -10.57 7.78
N GLN A 70 -8.86 -11.04 6.62
CA GLN A 70 -8.72 -12.49 6.37
C GLN A 70 -7.62 -12.89 5.38
N ILE A 71 -6.57 -12.07 5.21
CA ILE A 71 -5.44 -12.45 4.36
C ILE A 71 -4.40 -13.20 5.17
N GLU A 72 -4.59 -14.52 5.32
CA GLU A 72 -3.70 -15.37 6.14
C GLU A 72 -2.21 -15.29 5.72
N ALA A 73 -1.91 -15.03 4.44
CA ALA A 73 -0.53 -15.01 3.96
C ALA A 73 0.15 -13.63 3.98
N ILE A 74 -0.57 -12.52 4.19
CA ILE A 74 0.04 -11.18 4.14
C ILE A 74 0.14 -10.62 5.55
N ASP A 75 1.31 -10.75 6.16
CA ASP A 75 1.63 -10.07 7.40
C ASP A 75 2.12 -8.63 7.18
N HIS A 76 2.11 -7.86 8.26
CA HIS A 76 2.58 -6.46 8.29
C HIS A 76 4.05 -6.30 7.85
N VAL A 77 4.89 -7.33 8.03
CA VAL A 77 6.31 -7.30 7.65
C VAL A 77 6.47 -7.41 6.13
N THR A 78 5.72 -8.32 5.52
CA THR A 78 5.68 -8.55 4.07
C THR A 78 5.11 -7.33 3.37
N LEU A 79 4.04 -6.75 3.91
CA LEU A 79 3.48 -5.47 3.47
C LEU A 79 4.51 -4.34 3.49
N ARG A 80 5.23 -4.16 4.61
CA ARG A 80 6.27 -3.13 4.72
C ARG A 80 7.36 -3.29 3.66
N ARG A 81 7.85 -4.52 3.45
CA ARG A 81 8.87 -4.81 2.42
C ARG A 81 8.33 -4.50 1.04
N ALA A 82 7.14 -4.99 0.70
CA ALA A 82 6.52 -4.72 -0.59
C ALA A 82 6.30 -3.22 -0.84
N LEU A 83 5.93 -2.44 0.18
CA LEU A 83 5.80 -0.98 0.09
C LEU A 83 7.14 -0.29 -0.21
N VAL A 84 8.26 -0.80 0.33
CA VAL A 84 9.60 -0.30 0.01
C VAL A 84 10.00 -0.70 -1.41
N ASP A 85 9.87 -1.98 -1.73
CA ASP A 85 10.26 -2.55 -3.03
C ASP A 85 9.50 -1.92 -4.21
N THR A 86 8.27 -1.48 -3.97
CA THR A 86 7.44 -0.80 -4.98
C THR A 86 7.53 0.73 -4.92
N GLY A 87 8.29 1.30 -3.98
CA GLY A 87 8.50 2.75 -3.90
C GLY A 87 7.32 3.55 -3.35
N PHE A 88 6.42 2.93 -2.57
CA PHE A 88 5.44 3.65 -1.74
C PHE A 88 6.06 4.16 -0.44
N LEU A 89 7.05 3.45 0.11
CA LEU A 89 7.86 3.86 1.24
C LEU A 89 9.33 3.98 0.81
N SER A 90 10.00 5.04 1.24
CA SER A 90 11.46 5.07 1.30
C SER A 90 11.92 4.62 2.67
N ARG A 91 13.13 4.05 2.74
CA ARG A 91 13.81 3.64 3.96
C ARG A 91 15.19 4.28 3.97
N SER A 92 15.62 4.81 5.11
CA SER A 92 16.99 5.30 5.29
C SER A 92 18.02 4.17 5.22
N ASP A 93 19.27 4.48 4.89
CA ASP A 93 20.35 3.48 4.75
C ASP A 93 20.64 2.70 6.03
N ASN A 94 20.50 3.35 7.19
CA ASN A 94 20.62 2.71 8.51
C ASN A 94 19.37 1.88 8.88
N GLY A 95 18.34 1.92 8.04
CA GLY A 95 17.11 1.17 8.19
C GLY A 95 16.16 1.62 9.30
N ALA A 96 16.46 2.73 9.97
CA ALA A 96 15.76 3.22 11.15
C ALA A 96 14.54 4.08 10.83
N VAL A 97 14.54 4.73 9.66
CA VAL A 97 13.55 5.73 9.28
C VAL A 97 12.84 5.31 8.00
N TYR A 98 11.54 5.49 8.02
CA TYR A 98 10.62 5.28 6.91
C TYR A 98 9.93 6.58 6.55
N GLN A 99 9.69 6.81 5.27
CA GLN A 99 8.90 7.95 4.83
C GLN A 99 7.99 7.53 3.68
N VAL A 100 6.76 8.04 3.70
CA VAL A 100 5.87 7.94 2.55
C VAL A 100 6.51 8.64 1.36
N SER A 101 6.50 7.99 0.19
CA SER A 101 7.03 8.56 -1.05
C SER A 101 5.89 8.85 -2.03
N PRO A 102 5.32 10.07 -2.07
CA PRO A 102 4.22 10.42 -2.97
C PRO A 102 4.58 10.30 -4.45
N SER A 103 5.87 10.37 -4.80
CA SER A 103 6.35 10.37 -6.20
C SER A 103 7.44 9.32 -6.46
N GLY A 104 7.53 8.27 -5.63
CA GLY A 104 8.51 7.19 -5.80
C GLY A 104 8.42 6.46 -7.14
N PRO A 105 9.48 5.72 -7.52
CA PRO A 105 9.57 5.03 -8.81
C PRO A 105 8.61 3.84 -8.85
N ARG A 106 7.37 4.12 -9.25
CA ARG A 106 6.29 3.13 -9.32
C ARG A 106 5.97 2.76 -10.75
N LEU A 107 5.65 1.49 -10.96
CA LEU A 107 5.09 1.02 -12.23
C LEU A 107 3.74 1.69 -12.51
N TRP A 108 2.86 1.78 -11.51
CA TRP A 108 1.56 2.46 -11.63
C TRP A 108 1.51 3.76 -10.82
N GLN A 109 1.11 4.84 -11.48
CA GLN A 109 0.78 6.10 -10.84
C GLN A 109 -0.71 6.15 -10.48
N PHE A 110 -1.06 7.01 -9.53
CA PHE A 110 -2.43 7.21 -9.05
C PHE A 110 -2.79 8.68 -9.20
N GLU A 111 -4.04 8.97 -9.50
CA GLU A 111 -4.54 10.33 -9.40
C GLU A 111 -4.48 10.83 -7.94
N THR A 112 -4.25 12.12 -7.75
CA THR A 112 -4.25 12.76 -6.42
C THR A 112 -5.56 12.54 -5.67
N ALA A 113 -6.68 12.37 -6.39
CA ALA A 113 -7.99 12.08 -5.81
C ALA A 113 -8.04 10.75 -5.03
N VAL A 114 -7.16 9.79 -5.35
CA VAL A 114 -7.02 8.52 -4.61
C VAL A 114 -6.54 8.76 -3.18
N ASP A 115 -5.81 9.85 -2.93
CA ASP A 115 -5.31 10.15 -1.59
C ASP A 115 -6.39 10.62 -0.61
N GLN A 116 -7.63 10.84 -1.09
CA GLN A 116 -8.78 11.30 -0.31
C GLN A 116 -9.84 10.22 -0.08
N VAL A 117 -9.51 8.96 -0.40
CA VAL A 117 -10.37 7.79 -0.17
C VAL A 117 -10.31 7.35 1.29
#